data_AF-A0A094BED9-F1
#
_entry.id   AF-A0A094BED9-F1
#
_cell.length_a   1.000
_cell.length_b   1.000
_cell.length_c   1.000
_cell.angle_alpha   90.00
_cell.angle_beta   90.00
_cell.angle_gamma   90.00
#
_symmetry.space_group_name_H-M   'P 1'
#
loop_
_entity.id
_entity.type
_entity.pdbx_description
1 polymer ?
#
loop_
_entity_poly.entity_id
_entity_poly.type
_entity_poly.pdbx_seq_one_letter_code
_entity_poly.pdbx_strand_id
1 'polypeptide(L)'
;MSSSTQPMPAVEAELPHLLAGRDPQSRNPNEIGTHDYSRPPRAVIFGRGYEPQQVEELKKKFAGVAKEPVAWVRGDPADLPTGAAGPDYAQNIAADMKKVLKKWRDGEGNDGEILMY
;
A
#
# COMPACT_ATOMS: atom_id res chain seq x y z
N MET A 1 1.99 16.11 21.18
CA MET A 1 1.55 15.82 19.80
C MET A 1 1.99 14.38 19.52
N SER A 2 1.06 13.42 19.64
CA SER A 2 1.36 12.01 19.45
C SER A 2 1.47 11.71 17.97
N SER A 3 2.68 11.49 17.48
CA SER A 3 2.90 10.87 16.18
C SER A 3 2.36 9.44 16.25
N SER A 4 1.23 9.17 15.61
CA SER A 4 0.67 7.83 15.49
C SER A 4 1.53 7.02 14.52
N THR A 5 2.66 6.52 15.00
CA THR A 5 3.31 5.34 14.42
C THR A 5 2.29 4.22 14.50
N GLN A 6 1.61 3.88 13.40
CA GLN A 6 0.83 2.65 13.39
C GLN A 6 1.81 1.51 13.71
N PRO A 7 1.56 0.71 14.76
CA PRO A 7 2.51 -0.30 15.14
C PRO A 7 2.49 -1.38 14.05
N MET A 8 3.66 -1.68 13.47
CA MET A 8 3.95 -2.83 12.60
C MET A 8 3.08 -4.09 12.84
N PRO A 9 2.77 -4.53 14.08
CA PRO A 9 1.89 -5.67 14.33
C PRO A 9 0.52 -5.65 13.64
N ALA A 10 -0.07 -4.48 13.37
CA ALA A 10 -1.39 -4.42 12.72
C ALA A 10 -1.31 -4.83 11.24
N VAL A 11 -0.34 -4.29 10.50
CA VAL A 11 -0.11 -4.67 9.09
C VAL A 11 0.25 -6.14 8.99
N GLU A 12 1.12 -6.64 9.87
CA GLU A 12 1.52 -8.04 9.83
C GLU A 12 0.37 -9.02 10.13
N ALA A 13 -0.58 -8.62 10.97
CA ALA A 13 -1.74 -9.43 11.30
C ALA A 13 -2.83 -9.38 10.21
N GLU A 14 -3.06 -8.23 9.59
CA GLU A 14 -4.18 -8.04 8.66
C GLU A 14 -3.83 -8.35 7.21
N LEU A 15 -2.64 -7.95 6.76
CA LEU A 15 -2.23 -8.05 5.37
C LEU A 15 -2.32 -9.47 4.78
N PRO A 16 -1.91 -10.56 5.47
CA PRO A 16 -2.05 -11.90 4.90
C PRO A 16 -3.51 -12.33 4.72
N HIS A 17 -4.42 -11.87 5.57
CA HIS A 17 -5.85 -12.17 5.44
C HIS A 17 -6.46 -11.44 4.25
N LEU A 18 -6.17 -10.14 4.13
CA LEU A 18 -6.65 -9.32 3.02
C LEU A 18 -6.14 -9.85 1.68
N LEU A 19 -4.84 -10.15 1.57
CA LEU A 19 -4.23 -10.74 0.36
C LEU A 19 -4.85 -12.10 -0.01
N ALA A 20 -5.33 -12.86 0.98
CA ALA A 20 -6.00 -14.14 0.77
C ALA A 20 -7.52 -14.00 0.47
N GLY A 21 -8.06 -12.78 0.44
CA GLY A 21 -9.49 -12.53 0.26
C GLY A 21 -10.33 -12.94 1.47
N ARG A 22 -9.80 -12.73 2.68
CA ARG A 22 -10.45 -13.03 3.96
C ARG A 22 -10.61 -11.76 4.78
N ASP A 23 -11.57 -11.76 5.67
CA ASP A 23 -11.79 -10.66 6.61
C ASP A 23 -10.53 -10.35 7.45
N PRO A 24 -10.22 -9.06 7.66
CA PRO A 24 -9.13 -8.66 8.52
C PRO A 24 -9.43 -9.02 9.98
N GLN A 25 -8.43 -9.52 10.71
CA GLN A 25 -8.58 -9.89 12.12
C GLN A 25 -8.30 -8.72 13.08
N SER A 26 -8.62 -7.49 12.66
CA SER A 26 -8.33 -6.30 13.45
C SER A 26 -9.08 -6.31 14.78
N ARG A 27 -8.41 -5.87 15.86
CA ARG A 27 -9.07 -5.60 17.13
C ARG A 27 -9.91 -4.32 17.09
N ASN A 28 -9.64 -3.43 16.12
CA ASN A 28 -10.31 -2.15 15.94
C ASN A 28 -10.80 -2.05 14.48
N PRO A 29 -11.96 -2.63 14.15
CA PRO A 29 -12.51 -2.52 12.79
C PRO A 29 -12.75 -1.05 12.43
N ASN A 30 -12.41 -0.65 11.20
CA ASN A 30 -12.81 0.64 10.65
C ASN A 30 -14.10 0.47 9.82
N GLU A 31 -14.92 1.52 9.75
CA GLU A 31 -16.18 1.51 9.00
C GLU A 31 -16.03 2.11 7.59
N ILE A 32 -14.80 2.15 7.05
CA ILE A 32 -14.51 2.80 5.77
C ILE A 32 -14.52 1.75 4.65
N GLY A 33 -15.25 2.04 3.57
CA GLY A 33 -15.31 1.20 2.38
C GLY A 33 -16.51 0.25 2.37
N THR A 34 -16.45 -0.81 1.57
CA THR A 34 -17.56 -1.74 1.36
C THR A 34 -17.50 -2.99 2.23
N HIS A 35 -16.36 -3.24 2.88
CA HIS A 35 -16.07 -4.48 3.63
C HIS A 35 -16.25 -5.78 2.81
N ASP A 36 -16.26 -5.67 1.47
CA ASP A 36 -16.28 -6.83 0.58
C ASP A 36 -14.84 -7.35 0.39
N TYR A 37 -14.37 -8.15 1.34
CA TYR A 37 -13.04 -8.78 1.30
C TYR A 37 -13.01 -10.06 0.46
N SER A 38 -14.14 -10.50 -0.10
CA SER A 38 -14.20 -11.67 -0.99
C SER A 38 -13.38 -11.47 -2.27
N ARG A 39 -13.07 -10.21 -2.60
CA ARG A 39 -12.22 -9.80 -3.71
C ARG A 39 -10.83 -9.45 -3.18
N PRO A 40 -9.81 -10.30 -3.41
CA PRO A 40 -8.45 -10.00 -3.00
C PRO A 40 -7.97 -8.66 -3.59
N PRO A 41 -7.20 -7.86 -2.84
CA PRO A 41 -6.66 -6.61 -3.34
C PRO A 41 -5.66 -6.86 -4.47
N ARG A 42 -5.71 -6.01 -5.50
CA ARG A 42 -4.75 -6.01 -6.63
C ARG A 42 -3.57 -5.06 -6.40
N ALA A 43 -3.62 -4.24 -5.34
CA ALA A 43 -2.55 -3.32 -4.96
C ALA A 43 -2.50 -3.10 -3.46
N VAL A 44 -1.29 -2.96 -2.92
CA VAL A 44 -1.01 -2.51 -1.55
C VAL A 44 -0.18 -1.24 -1.66
N ILE A 45 -0.63 -0.16 -1.02
CA ILE A 45 0.00 1.14 -1.13
C ILE A 45 0.42 1.65 0.24
N PHE A 46 1.71 1.93 0.37
CA PHE A 46 2.33 2.44 1.59
C PHE A 46 2.55 3.94 1.48
N GLY A 47 2.10 4.68 2.49
CA GLY A 47 2.43 6.09 2.62
C GLY A 47 3.92 6.28 2.91
N ARG A 48 4.40 7.52 2.78
CA ARG A 48 5.80 7.93 3.01
C ARG A 48 6.30 7.79 4.46
N GLY A 49 5.48 7.25 5.37
CA GLY A 49 5.88 6.90 6.74
C GLY A 49 6.47 5.49 6.88
N TYR A 50 6.45 4.69 5.81
CA TYR A 50 7.14 3.39 5.76
C TYR A 50 8.49 3.56 5.08
N GLU A 51 9.54 3.06 5.73
CA GLU A 51 10.88 3.01 5.14
C GLU A 51 10.91 2.00 3.98
N PRO A 52 11.72 2.23 2.93
CA PRO A 52 11.84 1.30 1.81
C PRO A 52 12.10 -0.15 2.23
N GLN A 53 12.97 -0.36 3.22
CA GLN A 53 13.31 -1.70 3.72
C GLN A 53 12.10 -2.38 4.37
N GLN A 54 11.24 -1.65 5.09
CA GLN A 54 10.04 -2.22 5.70
C GLN A 54 9.07 -2.73 4.63
N VAL A 55 8.91 -1.98 3.53
CA VAL A 55 8.05 -2.39 2.41
C VAL A 55 8.62 -3.65 1.73
N GLU A 56 9.94 -3.71 1.53
CA GLU A 56 10.61 -4.89 0.98
C GLU A 56 10.45 -6.13 1.88
N GLU A 57 10.63 -5.98 3.19
CA GLU A 57 10.44 -7.05 4.16
C GLU A 57 9.00 -7.57 4.16
N LEU A 58 8.00 -6.69 4.15
CA LEU A 58 6.59 -7.06 4.09
C LEU A 58 6.26 -7.77 2.76
N LYS A 59 6.76 -7.25 1.63
CA LYS A 59 6.58 -7.88 0.32
C LYS A 59 7.14 -9.29 0.30
N LYS A 60 8.36 -9.47 0.81
CA LYS A 60 9.02 -10.77 0.89
C LYS A 60 8.29 -11.72 1.84
N LYS A 61 7.88 -11.24 3.01
CA LYS A 61 7.19 -12.02 4.03
C LYS A 61 5.85 -12.57 3.55
N PHE A 62 5.14 -11.81 2.73
CA PHE A 62 3.81 -12.19 2.22
C PHE A 62 3.80 -12.58 0.75
N ALA A 63 4.98 -12.86 0.17
CA ALA A 63 5.09 -13.40 -1.17
C ALA A 63 4.32 -14.72 -1.28
N GLY A 64 3.49 -14.85 -2.32
CA GLY A 64 2.70 -16.06 -2.59
C GLY A 64 1.43 -16.24 -1.73
N VAL A 65 1.10 -15.30 -0.84
CA VAL A 65 -0.19 -15.33 -0.12
C VAL A 65 -1.35 -15.00 -1.06
N ALA A 66 -1.17 -13.98 -1.89
CA ALA A 66 -2.15 -13.63 -2.91
C ALA A 66 -2.10 -14.64 -4.06
N LYS A 67 -3.28 -15.08 -4.52
CA LYS A 67 -3.42 -16.01 -5.66
C LYS A 67 -3.11 -15.34 -7.00
N GLU A 68 -3.32 -14.04 -7.07
CA GLU A 68 -3.14 -13.25 -8.27
C GLU A 68 -2.07 -12.17 -8.02
N PRO A 69 -1.42 -11.62 -9.07
CA PRO A 69 -0.35 -10.62 -8.92
C PRO A 69 -0.75 -9.38 -8.13
N VAL A 70 0.06 -8.86 -7.21
CA VAL A 70 -0.29 -7.66 -6.43
C VAL A 70 0.74 -6.57 -6.67
N ALA A 71 0.29 -5.36 -7.02
CA ALA A 71 1.16 -4.20 -7.08
C ALA A 71 1.57 -3.77 -5.66
N TRP A 72 2.87 -3.67 -5.40
CA TRP A 72 3.40 -3.10 -4.16
C TRP A 72 3.89 -1.70 -4.47
N VAL A 73 3.27 -0.70 -3.85
CA VAL A 73 3.50 0.71 -4.17
C VAL A 73 3.96 1.44 -2.90
N ARG A 74 5.03 2.23 -2.98
CA ARG A 74 5.47 3.11 -1.89
C ARG A 74 5.70 4.53 -2.40
N GLY A 75 5.70 5.51 -1.49
CA GLY A 75 6.12 6.85 -1.86
C GLY A 75 7.61 6.93 -2.18
N ASP A 76 7.98 7.81 -3.10
CA ASP A 76 9.37 8.15 -3.37
C ASP A 76 9.93 9.06 -2.23
N PRO A 77 11.00 8.65 -1.52
CA PRO A 77 11.64 9.49 -0.51
C PRO A 77 12.32 10.72 -1.11
N ALA A 78 12.66 10.71 -2.40
CA ALA A 78 13.20 11.88 -3.09
C ALA A 78 12.13 12.95 -3.38
N ASP A 79 10.85 12.56 -3.36
CA ASP A 79 9.70 13.43 -3.66
C ASP A 79 8.98 13.92 -2.38
N LEU A 80 9.73 14.08 -1.29
CA LEU A 80 9.21 14.67 -0.06
C LEU A 80 9.15 16.19 -0.20
N PRO A 81 7.97 16.84 -0.01
CA PRO A 81 7.90 18.29 -0.03
C PRO A 81 8.71 18.85 1.15
N THR A 82 9.67 19.74 0.85
CA THR A 82 10.55 20.38 1.85
C THR A 82 9.81 21.43 2.72
N GLY A 83 8.48 21.48 2.66
CA GLY A 83 7.63 22.47 3.31
C GLY A 83 6.15 22.04 3.35
N ALA A 84 5.25 22.97 3.68
CA ALA A 84 3.82 22.67 3.70
C ALA A 84 3.34 22.20 2.31
N ALA A 85 2.61 21.10 2.29
CA ALA A 85 1.97 20.60 1.09
C ALA A 85 1.07 21.70 0.49
N GLY A 86 1.28 22.01 -0.79
CA GLY A 86 0.44 22.97 -1.51
C GLY A 86 -1.01 22.49 -1.65
N PRO A 87 -1.95 23.37 -2.03
CA PRO A 87 -3.37 23.04 -2.11
C PRO A 87 -3.68 21.90 -3.09
N ASP A 88 -2.83 21.70 -4.10
CA ASP A 88 -2.98 20.65 -5.12
C ASP A 88 -2.21 19.36 -4.81
N TYR A 89 -1.55 19.28 -3.65
CA TYR A 89 -0.68 18.15 -3.31
C TYR A 89 -1.43 16.82 -3.35
N ALA A 90 -2.61 16.75 -2.72
CA ALA A 90 -3.40 15.51 -2.69
C ALA A 90 -3.84 15.08 -4.09
N GLN A 91 -4.22 16.02 -4.95
CA GLN A 91 -4.64 15.78 -6.33
C GLN A 91 -3.47 15.27 -7.17
N ASN A 92 -2.28 15.86 -7.00
CA ASN A 92 -1.07 15.44 -7.70
C ASN A 92 -0.66 14.02 -7.28
N ILE A 93 -0.60 13.74 -5.98
CA ILE A 93 -0.31 12.39 -5.47
C ILE A 93 -1.31 11.36 -6.00
N ALA A 94 -2.61 11.67 -5.97
CA ALA A 94 -3.62 10.78 -6.52
C ALA A 94 -3.46 10.55 -8.03
N ALA A 95 -3.03 11.57 -8.79
CA ALA A 95 -2.75 11.45 -10.21
C ALA A 95 -1.53 10.56 -10.48
N ASP A 96 -0.46 10.69 -9.69
CA ASP A 96 0.75 9.89 -9.83
C ASP A 96 0.52 8.43 -9.45
N MET A 97 -0.20 8.18 -8.34
CA MET A 97 -0.64 6.82 -7.98
C MET A 97 -1.46 6.17 -9.11
N LYS A 98 -2.39 6.91 -9.74
CA LYS A 98 -3.18 6.40 -10.87
C LYS A 98 -2.31 6.04 -12.08
N LYS A 99 -1.28 6.85 -12.38
CA LYS A 99 -0.34 6.56 -13.47
C LYS A 99 0.44 5.28 -13.18
N VAL A 100 0.96 5.14 -11.96
CA VAL A 100 1.73 3.96 -11.52
C VAL A 100 0.89 2.69 -11.62
N LEU A 101 -0.32 2.70 -11.06
CA LEU A 101 -1.22 1.54 -11.12
C LEU A 101 -1.66 1.21 -12.53
N LYS A 102 -1.87 2.23 -13.39
CA LYS A 102 -2.18 2.02 -14.80
C LYS A 102 -1.05 1.29 -15.52
N LYS A 103 0.20 1.74 -15.36
CA LYS A 103 1.37 1.10 -15.97
C LYS A 103 1.51 -0.36 -15.54
N TRP A 104 1.36 -0.64 -14.24
CA TRP A 104 1.39 -2.01 -13.74
C TRP A 104 0.30 -2.88 -14.35
N ARG A 105 -0.94 -2.39 -14.36
CA ARG A 105 -2.08 -3.10 -14.94
C ARG A 105 -1.89 -3.38 -16.43
N ASP A 106 -1.33 -2.42 -17.16
CA ASP A 106 -1.13 -2.52 -18.61
C ASP A 106 0.11 -3.39 -18.96
N GLY A 107 0.79 -3.97 -17.97
CA GLY A 107 1.88 -4.94 -18.13
C GLY A 107 3.27 -4.32 -18.25
N GLU A 108 3.40 -3.00 -18.04
CA GLU A 108 4.70 -2.32 -18.02
C GLU A 108 5.42 -2.45 -16.66
N GLY A 109 4.75 -2.95 -15.63
CA GLY A 109 5.33 -3.21 -14.30
C GLY A 109 5.48 -4.71 -14.03
N ASN A 110 6.63 -5.12 -13.50
CA ASN A 110 6.87 -6.51 -13.12
C ASN A 110 6.29 -6.80 -11.72
N ASP A 111 5.70 -7.98 -11.52
CA ASP A 111 5.18 -8.45 -10.22
C ASP A 111 6.25 -8.47 -9.12
N GLY A 112 7.53 -8.58 -9.53
CA GLY A 112 8.70 -8.54 -8.66
C GLY A 112 9.10 -7.14 -8.18
N GLU A 113 8.62 -6.06 -8.80
CA GLU A 113 9.06 -4.69 -8.51
C GLU A 113 8.21 -4.01 -7.41
N ILE A 114 8.84 -3.10 -6.65
CA ILE A 114 8.13 -2.15 -5.78
C ILE A 114 8.05 -0.84 -6.56
N LEU A 115 6.83 -0.43 -6.88
CA LEU A 115 6.56 0.77 -7.66
C LEU A 115 6.62 2.02 -6.76
N MET A 116 7.01 3.15 -7.35
CA MET A 116 7.12 4.42 -6.63
C MET A 116 6.18 5.46 -7.23
N TYR A 117 5.59 6.29 -6.37
CA TYR A 117 4.75 7.44 -6.72
C TYR A 117 5.19 8.70 -5.98
#